data_AF-A0A090VM57-F1
#
_entry.id   AF-A0A090VM57-F1
#
_cell.length_a   1.000
_cell.length_b   1.000
_cell.length_c   1.000
_cell.angle_alpha   90.00
_cell.angle_beta   90.00
_cell.angle_gamma   90.00
#
_symmetry.space_group_name_H-M   'P 1'
#
loop_
_entity.id
_entity.type
_entity.pdbx_description
1 polymer ?
#
loop_
_entity_poly.entity_id
_entity_poly.type
_entity_poly.pdbx_seq_one_letter_code
_entity_poly.pdbx_strand_id
1 'polypeptide(L)'
;MIKMFEDDKVYVAPDIDVNKYLNEGNEEALEEKINDKGGNNQIYVAEDFKEDFIELLKDDEKKIKQLVEDWKKIDYDPKLDKFIADLKSKFLNKKNNHSGKLVVFSESKETIEYVSDTLHDIGVNKILTISADNRKDKFPIILENFDANQEKADWKNDYNIIFTTEVLAEGINLHRSNVIVNYDVPWNSTRLMQRIGRVNRIGTEADELHVFNFYPSDKSDNQIKLTNTAIKKLQAFHSAFGEDSQIYSQLEEVGEAGLYGSKLKEEINETLLFLQELRDFKKNNINKFNQIKNIPKKSRISRKTSNVDSFINVDNASITYIKSEGHPGVFYKTDENNVVHELTFVNAAKIFKATTKEKAVKLPEYHHKQVSKALTHFKTIAKNIETKNVTKAQLSATEKKVITQLEFFISVAENEFIKHQLQRALDEIYKGSHRQLPNKLNKFFKSNTENDPQKVVENVFNEVLKSMNFSDTARIKQQRASLFSKPQIVISESYIEAK
;
A
#
# COMPACT_ATOMS: atom_id res chain seq x y z
N MET A 1 -2.36 -14.69 -40.60
CA MET A 1 -1.94 -13.53 -41.40
C MET A 1 -0.93 -13.89 -42.48
N ILE A 2 0.24 -14.50 -42.19
CA ILE A 2 1.16 -14.94 -43.26
C ILE A 2 0.45 -15.87 -44.26
N LYS A 3 -0.27 -16.88 -43.76
CA LYS A 3 -1.07 -17.80 -44.59
C LYS A 3 -2.14 -17.07 -45.43
N MET A 4 -2.85 -16.11 -44.83
CA MET A 4 -3.82 -15.25 -45.54
C MET A 4 -3.18 -14.48 -46.70
N PHE A 5 -1.91 -14.07 -46.53
CA PHE A 5 -1.13 -13.40 -47.56
C PHE A 5 -0.71 -14.34 -48.69
N GLU A 6 -0.39 -15.59 -48.36
CA GLU A 6 -0.09 -16.65 -49.34
C GLU A 6 -1.33 -17.06 -50.14
N ASP A 7 -2.50 -16.99 -49.50
CA ASP A 7 -3.82 -17.28 -50.09
C ASP A 7 -4.44 -16.05 -50.80
N ASP A 8 -3.72 -14.92 -50.88
CA ASP A 8 -4.14 -13.64 -51.47
C ASP A 8 -5.47 -13.08 -50.94
N LYS A 9 -5.77 -13.38 -49.66
CA LYS A 9 -7.01 -13.00 -48.97
C LYS A 9 -6.74 -12.59 -47.52
N VAL A 10 -6.53 -11.31 -47.28
CA VAL A 10 -6.25 -10.75 -45.95
C VAL A 10 -7.49 -10.15 -45.33
N TYR A 11 -8.02 -10.83 -44.31
CA TYR A 11 -9.17 -10.37 -43.54
C TYR A 11 -8.75 -9.34 -42.49
N VAL A 12 -9.23 -8.10 -42.64
CA VAL A 12 -9.06 -7.02 -41.65
C VAL A 12 -10.45 -6.62 -41.16
N ALA A 13 -10.89 -7.27 -40.09
CA ALA A 13 -12.23 -7.11 -39.55
C ALA A 13 -12.18 -6.91 -38.03
N PRO A 14 -12.03 -5.66 -37.53
CA PRO A 14 -11.88 -5.40 -36.09
C PRO A 14 -13.14 -5.76 -35.28
N ASP A 15 -14.31 -5.81 -35.91
CA ASP A 15 -15.59 -6.10 -35.25
C ASP A 15 -15.97 -7.59 -35.29
N ILE A 16 -15.09 -8.44 -35.85
CA ILE A 16 -15.34 -9.86 -36.08
C ILE A 16 -14.15 -10.65 -35.58
N ASP A 17 -14.42 -11.76 -34.88
CA ASP A 17 -13.38 -12.68 -34.43
C ASP A 17 -12.91 -13.58 -35.58
N VAL A 18 -12.08 -13.01 -36.46
CA VAL A 18 -11.52 -13.69 -37.64
C VAL A 18 -10.86 -15.01 -37.28
N ASN A 19 -10.09 -15.04 -36.19
CA ASN A 19 -9.34 -16.23 -35.77
C ASN A 19 -10.27 -17.39 -35.40
N LYS A 20 -11.40 -17.12 -34.75
CA LYS A 20 -12.39 -18.14 -34.42
C LYS A 20 -12.91 -18.85 -35.67
N TYR A 21 -13.35 -18.10 -36.68
CA TYR A 21 -13.91 -18.66 -37.91
C TYR A 21 -12.87 -19.47 -38.70
N LEU A 22 -11.62 -18.99 -38.75
CA LEU A 22 -10.54 -19.72 -39.42
C LEU A 22 -10.16 -21.01 -38.70
N ASN A 23 -10.15 -21.01 -37.36
CA ASN A 23 -9.88 -22.21 -36.57
C ASN A 23 -11.02 -23.24 -36.69
N GLU A 24 -12.25 -22.78 -36.86
CA GLU A 24 -13.42 -23.63 -37.14
C GLU A 24 -13.50 -24.08 -38.61
N GLY A 25 -12.63 -23.57 -39.48
CA GLY A 25 -12.59 -23.88 -40.91
C GLY A 25 -13.78 -23.32 -41.70
N ASN A 26 -14.44 -22.28 -41.20
CA ASN A 26 -15.66 -21.72 -41.77
C ASN A 26 -15.43 -20.32 -42.37
N GLU A 27 -14.69 -20.28 -43.48
CA GLU A 27 -14.33 -19.05 -44.18
C GLU A 27 -15.53 -18.41 -44.90
N GLU A 28 -16.46 -19.20 -45.42
CA GLU A 28 -17.66 -18.68 -46.10
C GLU A 28 -18.53 -17.84 -45.15
N ALA A 29 -18.77 -18.33 -43.93
CA ALA A 29 -19.53 -17.58 -42.93
C ALA A 29 -18.79 -16.33 -42.43
N LEU A 30 -17.45 -16.32 -42.48
CA LEU A 30 -16.66 -15.14 -42.17
C LEU A 30 -16.84 -14.06 -43.25
N GLU A 31 -16.76 -14.44 -44.52
CA GLU A 31 -16.95 -13.53 -45.66
C GLU A 31 -18.37 -12.95 -45.69
N GLU A 32 -19.40 -13.78 -45.49
CA GLU A 32 -20.79 -13.33 -45.40
C GLU A 32 -20.95 -12.27 -44.30
N LYS A 33 -20.35 -12.52 -43.12
CA LYS A 33 -20.46 -11.63 -41.97
C LYS A 33 -19.68 -10.33 -42.13
N ILE A 34 -18.55 -10.36 -42.84
CA ILE A 34 -17.80 -9.15 -43.21
C ILE A 34 -18.64 -8.30 -44.16
N ASN A 35 -19.26 -8.92 -45.17
CA ASN A 35 -20.11 -8.23 -46.14
C ASN A 35 -21.38 -7.64 -45.51
N ASP A 36 -22.01 -8.37 -44.58
CA ASP A 36 -23.24 -7.93 -43.88
C ASP A 36 -22.98 -6.75 -42.93
N LYS A 37 -21.89 -6.80 -42.14
CA LYS A 37 -21.52 -5.68 -41.26
C LYS A 37 -20.99 -4.46 -42.01
N GLY A 38 -20.21 -4.69 -43.06
CA GLY A 38 -19.53 -3.63 -43.81
C GLY A 38 -18.64 -2.71 -42.97
N GLY A 39 -18.38 -1.51 -43.49
CA GLY A 39 -17.62 -0.46 -42.81
C GLY A 39 -16.12 -0.75 -42.74
N ASN A 40 -15.59 -0.84 -41.51
CA ASN A 40 -14.17 -1.09 -41.25
C ASN A 40 -13.76 -2.56 -41.42
N ASN A 41 -14.71 -3.43 -41.76
CA ASN A 41 -14.46 -4.85 -41.98
C ASN A 41 -14.30 -5.08 -43.48
N GLN A 42 -13.08 -5.39 -43.91
CA GLN A 42 -12.74 -5.54 -45.33
C GLN A 42 -11.82 -6.73 -45.58
N ILE A 43 -11.84 -7.19 -46.83
CA ILE A 43 -10.96 -8.22 -47.37
C ILE A 43 -10.02 -7.51 -48.34
N TYR A 44 -8.72 -7.67 -48.14
CA TYR A 44 -7.68 -7.09 -48.96
C TYR A 44 -6.92 -8.18 -49.71
N VAL A 45 -6.37 -7.83 -50.87
CA VAL A 45 -5.41 -8.67 -51.61
C VAL A 45 -3.98 -8.29 -51.19
N ALA A 46 -3.00 -9.13 -51.51
CA ALA A 46 -1.61 -8.88 -51.15
C ALA A 46 -1.08 -7.56 -51.74
N GLU A 47 -1.56 -7.16 -52.91
CA GLU A 47 -1.18 -5.90 -53.59
C GLU A 47 -1.64 -4.62 -52.85
N ASP A 48 -2.64 -4.72 -51.96
CA ASP A 48 -3.11 -3.58 -51.16
C ASP A 48 -2.11 -3.17 -50.06
N PHE A 49 -1.08 -3.99 -49.82
CA PHE A 49 -0.06 -3.78 -48.81
C PHE A 49 1.28 -3.41 -49.45
N LYS A 50 2.18 -2.86 -48.62
CA LYS A 50 3.55 -2.58 -49.06
C LYS A 50 4.31 -3.87 -49.34
N GLU A 51 5.17 -3.85 -50.35
CA GLU A 51 5.99 -5.01 -50.76
C GLU A 51 6.85 -5.58 -49.61
N ASP A 52 7.31 -4.73 -48.68
CA ASP A 52 8.12 -5.13 -47.53
C ASP A 52 7.31 -5.76 -46.39
N PHE A 53 5.97 -5.67 -46.41
CA PHE A 53 5.12 -6.07 -45.29
C PHE A 53 5.20 -7.58 -45.01
N ILE A 54 5.21 -8.41 -46.05
CA ILE A 54 5.31 -9.87 -45.90
C ILE A 54 6.68 -10.30 -45.35
N GLU A 55 7.75 -9.61 -45.74
CA GLU A 55 9.09 -9.88 -45.20
C GLU A 55 9.17 -9.52 -43.71
N LEU A 56 8.59 -8.37 -43.32
CA LEU A 56 8.48 -7.96 -41.92
C LEU A 56 7.65 -8.94 -41.08
N LEU A 57 6.52 -9.43 -41.60
CA LEU A 57 5.69 -10.44 -40.93
C LEU A 57 6.45 -11.75 -40.70
N LYS A 58 7.22 -12.20 -41.70
CA LYS A 58 8.05 -13.41 -41.58
C LYS A 58 9.18 -13.24 -40.57
N ASP A 59 9.80 -12.06 -40.51
CA ASP A 59 10.81 -11.74 -39.49
C ASP A 59 10.20 -11.71 -38.08
N ASP A 60 9.00 -11.14 -37.92
CA ASP A 60 8.26 -11.17 -36.65
C ASP A 60 7.86 -12.59 -36.24
N GLU A 61 7.41 -13.43 -37.17
CA GLU A 61 7.13 -14.84 -36.89
C GLU A 61 8.39 -15.56 -36.38
N LYS A 62 9.55 -15.32 -37.00
CA LYS A 62 10.82 -15.89 -36.55
C LYS A 62 11.17 -15.45 -35.14
N LYS A 63 11.04 -14.16 -34.82
CA LYS A 63 11.29 -13.63 -33.46
C LYS A 63 10.33 -14.23 -32.44
N ILE A 64 9.03 -14.30 -32.76
CA ILE A 64 8.02 -14.86 -31.86
C ILE A 64 8.25 -16.36 -31.64
N LYS A 65 8.56 -17.13 -32.70
CA LYS A 65 8.93 -18.55 -32.57
C LYS A 65 10.13 -18.74 -31.65
N GLN A 66 11.18 -17.93 -31.83
CA GLN A 66 12.35 -17.98 -30.94
C GLN A 66 11.97 -17.67 -29.49
N LEU A 67 11.15 -16.64 -29.25
CA LEU A 67 10.66 -16.31 -27.90
C LEU A 67 9.85 -17.46 -27.29
N VAL A 68 8.98 -18.11 -28.07
CA VAL A 68 8.19 -19.27 -27.61
C VAL A 68 9.10 -20.46 -27.29
N GLU A 69 10.11 -20.74 -28.11
CA GLU A 69 11.09 -21.78 -27.85
C GLU A 69 11.92 -21.50 -26.59
N ASP A 70 12.33 -20.25 -26.39
CA ASP A 70 13.06 -19.85 -25.19
C ASP A 70 12.16 -19.92 -23.95
N TRP A 71 10.88 -19.57 -24.08
CA TRP A 71 9.91 -19.70 -23.00
C TRP A 71 9.66 -21.17 -22.63
N LYS A 72 9.58 -22.08 -23.61
CA LYS A 72 9.42 -23.53 -23.38
C LYS A 72 10.57 -24.16 -22.60
N LYS A 73 11.76 -23.54 -22.61
CA LYS A 73 12.92 -24.00 -21.82
C LYS A 73 12.83 -23.62 -20.35
N ILE A 74 11.89 -22.75 -19.97
CA ILE A 74 11.68 -22.32 -18.58
C ILE A 74 10.81 -23.38 -17.89
N ASP A 75 11.40 -24.07 -16.91
CA ASP A 75 10.79 -25.17 -16.14
C ASP A 75 10.51 -24.80 -14.68
N TYR A 76 10.62 -23.51 -14.34
CA TYR A 76 10.46 -23.01 -12.98
C TYR A 76 9.52 -21.80 -12.92
N ASP A 77 8.73 -21.71 -11.85
CA ASP A 77 7.89 -20.55 -11.56
C ASP A 77 8.08 -20.13 -10.09
N PRO A 78 8.95 -19.13 -9.82
CA PRO A 78 9.24 -18.69 -8.47
C PRO A 78 8.02 -18.15 -7.72
N LYS A 79 7.02 -17.64 -8.45
CA LYS A 79 5.80 -17.09 -7.86
C LYS A 79 4.89 -18.22 -7.40
N LEU A 80 4.72 -19.24 -8.23
CA LEU A 80 3.99 -20.46 -7.87
C LEU A 80 4.68 -21.18 -6.71
N ASP A 81 6.00 -21.38 -6.78
CA ASP A 81 6.79 -21.98 -5.71
C ASP A 81 6.57 -21.25 -4.38
N LYS A 82 6.59 -19.91 -4.44
CA LYS A 82 6.35 -19.07 -3.26
C LYS A 82 4.92 -19.20 -2.74
N PHE A 83 3.94 -19.23 -3.63
CA PHE A 83 2.54 -19.43 -3.27
C PHE A 83 2.33 -20.78 -2.56
N ILE A 84 2.89 -21.86 -3.10
CA ILE A 84 2.81 -23.20 -2.52
C ILE A 84 3.48 -23.23 -1.13
N ALA A 85 4.67 -22.63 -0.99
CA ALA A 85 5.37 -22.56 0.29
C ALA A 85 4.60 -21.78 1.37
N ASP A 86 3.95 -20.68 0.98
CA ASP A 86 3.19 -19.82 1.89
C ASP A 86 1.75 -20.34 2.15
N LEU A 87 1.25 -21.29 1.34
CA LEU A 87 -0.12 -21.81 1.42
C LEU A 87 -0.48 -22.35 2.81
N LYS A 88 0.29 -23.32 3.32
CA LYS A 88 0.04 -23.90 4.66
C LYS A 88 0.58 -23.05 5.79
N SER A 89 1.73 -22.40 5.57
CA SER A 89 2.46 -21.70 6.63
C SER A 89 1.88 -20.32 6.95
N LYS A 90 1.26 -19.65 5.97
CA LYS A 90 0.67 -18.32 6.10
C LYS A 90 -0.83 -18.29 5.77
N PHE A 91 -1.22 -18.72 4.57
CA PHE A 91 -2.57 -18.45 4.06
C PHE A 91 -3.65 -19.28 4.78
N LEU A 92 -3.36 -20.56 5.06
CA LEU A 92 -4.26 -21.49 5.77
C LEU A 92 -3.80 -21.77 7.21
N ASN A 93 -2.93 -20.93 7.76
CA ASN A 93 -2.45 -21.09 9.13
C ASN A 93 -3.56 -20.74 10.12
N LYS A 94 -3.97 -21.70 10.96
CA LYS A 94 -5.07 -21.55 11.93
C LYS A 94 -4.92 -20.39 12.93
N LYS A 95 -3.71 -19.87 13.15
CA LYS A 95 -3.50 -18.69 14.01
C LYS A 95 -4.14 -17.44 13.43
N ASN A 96 -4.06 -17.30 12.10
CA ASN A 96 -4.50 -16.10 11.38
C ASN A 96 -5.73 -16.39 10.52
N ASN A 97 -5.98 -17.65 10.17
CA ASN A 97 -7.11 -18.11 9.38
C ASN A 97 -7.92 -19.14 10.16
N HIS A 98 -8.77 -18.66 11.08
CA HIS A 98 -9.62 -19.53 11.89
C HIS A 98 -10.73 -20.19 11.06
N SER A 99 -11.16 -19.55 9.97
CA SER A 99 -12.19 -20.08 9.07
C SER A 99 -11.70 -21.27 8.22
N GLY A 100 -10.38 -21.35 8.00
CA GLY A 100 -9.78 -22.28 7.05
C GLY A 100 -10.13 -21.99 5.58
N LYS A 101 -10.71 -20.82 5.30
CA LYS A 101 -11.12 -20.39 3.96
C LYS A 101 -10.11 -19.40 3.38
N LEU A 102 -9.85 -19.52 2.09
CA LEU A 102 -8.92 -18.65 1.35
C LEU A 102 -9.57 -18.19 0.06
N VAL A 103 -9.52 -16.89 -0.20
CA VAL A 103 -9.95 -16.30 -1.48
C VAL A 103 -8.72 -15.87 -2.25
N VAL A 104 -8.59 -16.33 -3.50
CA VAL A 104 -7.48 -15.96 -4.39
C VAL A 104 -8.03 -15.30 -5.65
N PHE A 105 -7.55 -14.09 -5.94
CA PHE A 105 -7.93 -13.33 -7.13
C PHE A 105 -6.80 -13.32 -8.16
N SER A 106 -7.17 -13.47 -9.43
CA SER A 106 -6.29 -13.26 -10.58
C SER A 106 -7.02 -12.64 -11.77
N GLU A 107 -6.37 -11.81 -12.57
CA GLU A 107 -6.99 -11.24 -13.78
C GLU A 107 -7.27 -12.30 -14.86
N SER A 108 -6.39 -13.30 -15.02
CA SER A 108 -6.49 -14.33 -16.06
C SER A 108 -7.18 -15.61 -15.58
N LYS A 109 -8.05 -16.16 -16.42
CA LYS A 109 -8.71 -17.46 -16.23
C LYS A 109 -7.68 -18.60 -16.34
N GLU A 110 -6.81 -18.52 -17.32
CA GLU A 110 -5.76 -19.51 -17.59
C GLU A 110 -4.82 -19.64 -16.39
N THR A 111 -4.54 -18.52 -15.70
CA THR A 111 -3.71 -18.50 -14.50
C THR A 111 -4.37 -19.22 -13.33
N ILE A 112 -5.67 -18.98 -13.09
CA ILE A 112 -6.37 -19.67 -11.99
C ILE A 112 -6.51 -21.17 -12.26
N GLU A 113 -6.70 -21.58 -13.52
CA GLU A 113 -6.75 -22.99 -13.92
C GLU A 113 -5.38 -23.64 -13.72
N TYR A 114 -4.31 -23.04 -14.27
CA TYR A 114 -2.94 -23.51 -14.11
C TYR A 114 -2.53 -23.71 -12.63
N VAL A 115 -2.79 -22.71 -11.79
CA VAL A 115 -2.45 -22.78 -10.36
C VAL A 115 -3.31 -23.83 -9.65
N SER A 116 -4.61 -23.92 -9.98
CA SER A 116 -5.51 -24.92 -9.41
C SER A 116 -5.08 -26.35 -9.73
N ASP A 117 -4.75 -26.62 -11.00
CA ASP A 117 -4.32 -27.94 -11.46
C ASP A 117 -3.01 -28.35 -10.79
N THR A 118 -2.06 -27.43 -10.69
CA THR A 118 -0.79 -27.70 -9.99
C THR A 118 -1.01 -28.01 -8.50
N LEU A 119 -1.97 -27.33 -7.86
CA LEU A 119 -2.32 -27.60 -6.46
C LEU A 119 -3.02 -28.96 -6.27
N HIS A 120 -3.85 -29.38 -7.23
CA HIS A 120 -4.44 -30.72 -7.23
C HIS A 120 -3.37 -31.80 -7.32
N ASP A 121 -2.37 -31.63 -8.20
CA ASP A 121 -1.28 -32.60 -8.37
C ASP A 121 -0.45 -32.82 -7.10
N ILE A 122 -0.33 -31.79 -6.25
CA ILE A 122 0.35 -31.89 -4.94
C ILE A 122 -0.60 -32.25 -3.77
N GLY A 123 -1.85 -32.64 -4.08
CA GLY A 123 -2.82 -33.17 -3.13
C GLY A 123 -3.71 -32.15 -2.42
N VAL A 124 -3.83 -30.93 -2.94
CA VAL A 124 -4.75 -29.90 -2.42
C VAL A 124 -6.04 -29.90 -3.26
N ASN A 125 -7.03 -30.68 -2.85
CA ASN A 125 -8.19 -30.99 -3.71
C ASN A 125 -9.47 -30.17 -3.41
N LYS A 126 -9.50 -29.42 -2.30
CA LYS A 126 -10.69 -28.65 -1.87
C LYS A 126 -10.70 -27.24 -2.49
N ILE A 127 -10.63 -27.17 -3.82
CA ILE A 127 -10.48 -25.94 -4.60
C ILE A 127 -11.70 -25.69 -5.48
N LEU A 128 -12.21 -24.47 -5.47
CA LEU A 128 -13.29 -23.99 -6.32
C LEU A 128 -12.79 -22.91 -7.28
N THR A 129 -12.79 -23.19 -8.58
CA THR A 129 -12.36 -22.23 -9.61
C THR A 129 -13.55 -21.59 -10.30
N ILE A 130 -13.63 -20.25 -10.25
CA ILE A 130 -14.74 -19.44 -10.78
C ILE A 130 -14.26 -18.41 -11.81
N SER A 131 -14.86 -18.46 -13.00
CA SER A 131 -14.62 -17.52 -14.10
C SER A 131 -15.96 -16.99 -14.66
N ALA A 132 -15.90 -16.13 -15.68
CA ALA A 132 -17.09 -15.59 -16.32
C ALA A 132 -18.04 -16.68 -16.82
N ASP A 133 -17.47 -17.78 -17.31
CA ASP A 133 -18.18 -18.85 -18.00
C ASP A 133 -19.02 -19.70 -17.04
N ASN A 134 -18.54 -19.92 -15.81
CA ASN A 134 -19.13 -20.88 -14.88
C ASN A 134 -19.78 -20.25 -13.63
N ARG A 135 -19.70 -18.93 -13.47
CA ARG A 135 -20.17 -18.22 -12.26
C ARG A 135 -21.64 -18.45 -11.94
N LYS A 136 -22.50 -18.59 -12.97
CA LYS A 136 -23.95 -18.77 -12.79
C LYS A 136 -24.25 -20.16 -12.24
N ASP A 137 -23.66 -21.18 -12.84
CA ASP A 137 -23.90 -22.58 -12.47
C ASP A 137 -23.33 -22.90 -11.10
N LYS A 138 -22.17 -22.32 -10.77
CA LYS A 138 -21.50 -22.52 -9.48
C LYS A 138 -21.96 -21.56 -8.39
N PHE A 139 -22.89 -20.64 -8.68
CA PHE A 139 -23.38 -19.65 -7.72
C PHE A 139 -23.92 -20.28 -6.42
N PRO A 140 -24.75 -21.34 -6.44
CA PRO A 140 -25.24 -21.96 -5.21
C PRO A 140 -24.10 -22.53 -4.35
N ILE A 141 -23.10 -23.14 -5.00
CA ILE A 141 -21.94 -23.73 -4.31
C ILE A 141 -21.13 -22.64 -3.58
N ILE A 142 -20.99 -21.46 -4.18
CA ILE A 142 -20.30 -20.32 -3.57
C ILE A 142 -21.04 -19.87 -2.31
N LEU A 143 -22.37 -19.73 -2.37
CA LEU A 143 -23.18 -19.32 -1.23
C LEU A 143 -23.02 -20.27 -0.05
N GLU A 144 -23.18 -21.58 -0.29
CA GLU A 144 -23.11 -22.60 0.76
C GLU A 144 -21.72 -22.68 1.43
N ASN A 145 -20.64 -22.41 0.68
CA ASN A 145 -19.26 -22.59 1.16
C ASN A 145 -18.56 -21.31 1.65
N PHE A 146 -18.94 -20.13 1.14
CA PHE A 146 -18.21 -18.88 1.35
C PHE A 146 -19.05 -17.67 1.79
N ASP A 147 -20.39 -17.72 1.74
CA ASP A 147 -21.27 -16.63 2.20
C ASP A 147 -21.70 -16.85 3.65
N ALA A 148 -21.39 -15.91 4.56
CA ALA A 148 -21.74 -16.04 5.98
C ALA A 148 -23.17 -15.57 6.29
N ASN A 149 -23.90 -15.03 5.30
CA ASN A 149 -25.32 -14.67 5.44
C ASN A 149 -26.25 -15.89 5.37
N GLN A 150 -25.74 -17.04 4.92
CA GLN A 150 -26.49 -18.30 4.99
C GLN A 150 -26.64 -18.73 6.46
N GLU A 151 -27.72 -19.43 6.78
CA GLU A 151 -27.86 -20.02 8.10
C GLU A 151 -26.71 -21.00 8.37
N LYS A 152 -26.21 -21.03 9.61
CA LYS A 152 -25.07 -21.88 9.98
C LYS A 152 -25.32 -23.38 9.72
N ALA A 153 -26.59 -23.80 9.71
CA ALA A 153 -26.98 -25.17 9.41
C ALA A 153 -26.74 -25.53 7.92
N ASP A 154 -26.81 -24.54 7.03
CA ASP A 154 -26.64 -24.71 5.58
C ASP A 154 -25.19 -24.54 5.12
N TRP A 155 -24.29 -24.20 6.06
CA TRP A 155 -22.87 -24.02 5.77
C TRP A 155 -22.22 -25.35 5.39
N LYS A 156 -21.67 -25.40 4.18
CA LYS A 156 -20.83 -26.49 3.71
C LYS A 156 -19.35 -26.16 3.84
N ASN A 157 -18.53 -27.22 3.88
CA ASN A 157 -17.06 -27.14 3.96
C ASN A 157 -16.40 -28.06 2.93
N ASP A 158 -17.03 -28.14 1.77
CA ASP A 158 -16.56 -28.94 0.63
C ASP A 158 -15.31 -28.30 0.04
N TYR A 159 -15.26 -26.96 0.01
CA TYR A 159 -14.18 -26.17 -0.54
C TYR A 159 -13.53 -25.28 0.52
N ASN A 160 -12.19 -25.23 0.52
CA ASN A 160 -11.40 -24.37 1.40
C ASN A 160 -10.80 -23.19 0.65
N ILE A 161 -10.50 -23.36 -0.65
CA ILE A 161 -9.89 -22.32 -1.47
C ILE A 161 -10.86 -22.00 -2.61
N ILE A 162 -11.08 -20.72 -2.86
CA ILE A 162 -11.75 -20.25 -4.06
C ILE A 162 -10.77 -19.43 -4.89
N PHE A 163 -10.53 -19.85 -6.14
CA PHE A 163 -9.84 -19.04 -7.14
C PHE A 163 -10.86 -18.36 -8.01
N THR A 164 -10.66 -17.07 -8.28
CA THR A 164 -11.59 -16.36 -9.13
C THR A 164 -10.99 -15.21 -9.90
N THR A 165 -11.58 -14.93 -11.06
CA THR A 165 -11.35 -13.69 -11.80
C THR A 165 -12.19 -12.53 -11.26
N GLU A 166 -12.08 -11.36 -11.87
CA GLU A 166 -12.82 -10.15 -11.46
C GLU A 166 -14.34 -10.30 -11.51
N VAL A 167 -14.86 -11.39 -12.08
CA VAL A 167 -16.31 -11.62 -12.17
C VAL A 167 -16.99 -11.83 -10.82
N LEU A 168 -16.23 -12.19 -9.78
CA LEU A 168 -16.71 -12.25 -8.40
C LEU A 168 -16.38 -10.99 -7.58
N ALA A 169 -15.68 -10.01 -8.16
CA ALA A 169 -15.40 -8.73 -7.51
C ALA A 169 -16.66 -7.85 -7.37
N GLU A 170 -17.80 -8.25 -7.96
CA GLU A 170 -19.10 -7.60 -7.85
C GLU A 170 -20.23 -8.60 -7.56
N GLY A 171 -21.24 -8.17 -6.78
CA GLY A 171 -22.46 -8.95 -6.50
C GLY A 171 -22.40 -10.15 -5.53
N ILE A 172 -21.23 -10.69 -5.19
CA ILE A 172 -21.13 -11.92 -4.35
C ILE A 172 -20.46 -11.66 -3.01
N ASN A 173 -20.87 -12.42 -1.98
CA ASN A 173 -20.38 -12.42 -0.61
C ASN A 173 -19.35 -13.55 -0.43
N LEU A 174 -18.18 -13.24 0.12
CA LEU A 174 -17.11 -14.20 0.40
C LEU A 174 -16.61 -14.10 1.86
N HIS A 175 -17.43 -13.52 2.73
CA HIS A 175 -17.09 -13.12 4.11
C HIS A 175 -17.10 -14.25 5.14
N ARG A 176 -17.18 -15.52 4.72
CA ARG A 176 -16.70 -16.64 5.55
C ARG A 176 -15.17 -16.76 5.52
N SER A 177 -14.51 -16.20 4.51
CA SER A 177 -13.06 -16.06 4.49
C SER A 177 -12.62 -14.87 5.31
N ASN A 178 -11.40 -14.91 5.82
CA ASN A 178 -10.72 -13.75 6.38
C ASN A 178 -9.32 -13.54 5.77
N VAL A 179 -8.96 -14.37 4.77
CA VAL A 179 -7.69 -14.28 4.05
C VAL A 179 -7.95 -14.10 2.57
N ILE A 180 -7.31 -13.07 2.01
CA ILE A 180 -7.34 -12.73 0.60
C ILE A 180 -5.91 -12.76 0.05
N VAL A 181 -5.72 -13.43 -1.08
CA VAL A 181 -4.48 -13.36 -1.85
C VAL A 181 -4.80 -12.77 -3.22
N ASN A 182 -4.21 -11.62 -3.52
CA ASN A 182 -4.18 -11.10 -4.88
C ASN A 182 -2.95 -11.70 -5.57
N TYR A 183 -3.19 -12.71 -6.40
CA TYR A 183 -2.13 -13.37 -7.16
C TYR A 183 -1.51 -12.39 -8.15
N ASP A 184 -2.30 -11.49 -8.71
CA ASP A 184 -1.84 -10.34 -9.47
C ASP A 184 -2.57 -9.07 -9.02
N VAL A 185 -1.85 -7.98 -9.21
CA VAL A 185 -2.26 -6.67 -8.79
C VAL A 185 -3.01 -6.00 -9.94
N PRO A 186 -4.28 -5.60 -9.74
CA PRO A 186 -5.00 -4.89 -10.77
C PRO A 186 -4.44 -3.48 -10.96
N TRP A 187 -4.40 -3.01 -12.21
CA TRP A 187 -4.04 -1.63 -12.57
C TRP A 187 -5.01 -0.57 -11.99
N ASN A 188 -6.20 -1.01 -11.58
CA ASN A 188 -7.24 -0.19 -10.99
C ASN A 188 -7.37 -0.51 -9.49
N SER A 189 -6.99 0.47 -8.68
CA SER A 189 -7.09 0.46 -7.21
C SER A 189 -8.50 0.20 -6.68
N THR A 190 -9.54 0.67 -7.38
CA THR A 190 -10.93 0.41 -7.01
C THR A 190 -11.25 -1.08 -7.04
N ARG A 191 -10.66 -1.85 -7.97
CA ARG A 191 -10.87 -3.30 -8.03
C ARG A 191 -10.31 -4.00 -6.80
N LEU A 192 -9.13 -3.59 -6.34
CA LEU A 192 -8.54 -4.15 -5.12
C LEU A 192 -9.43 -3.91 -3.90
N MET A 193 -9.98 -2.70 -3.77
CA MET A 193 -10.94 -2.38 -2.72
C MET A 193 -12.24 -3.18 -2.86
N GLN A 194 -12.77 -3.32 -4.08
CA GLN A 194 -13.95 -4.13 -4.34
C GLN A 194 -13.73 -5.61 -3.95
N ARG A 195 -12.55 -6.18 -4.26
CA ARG A 195 -12.15 -7.54 -3.86
C ARG A 195 -12.16 -7.69 -2.33
N ILE A 196 -11.55 -6.75 -1.62
CA ILE A 196 -11.56 -6.72 -0.14
C ILE A 196 -12.97 -6.58 0.41
N GLY A 197 -13.78 -5.69 -0.16
CA GLY A 197 -15.18 -5.48 0.22
C GLY A 197 -16.10 -6.68 -0.05
N ARG A 198 -15.65 -7.74 -0.74
CA ARG A 198 -16.38 -9.02 -0.81
C ARG A 198 -16.26 -9.84 0.45
N VAL A 199 -15.17 -9.65 1.18
CA VAL A 199 -14.83 -10.41 2.39
C VAL A 199 -15.03 -9.55 3.63
N ASN A 200 -14.63 -8.29 3.60
CA ASN A 200 -14.86 -7.34 4.69
C ASN A 200 -16.33 -6.88 4.68
N ARG A 201 -17.21 -7.65 5.33
CA ARG A 201 -18.64 -7.36 5.45
C ARG A 201 -19.16 -7.57 6.87
N ILE A 202 -20.31 -6.98 7.16
CA ILE A 202 -21.08 -7.28 8.36
C ILE A 202 -21.40 -8.78 8.36
N GLY A 203 -21.08 -9.47 9.46
CA GLY A 203 -21.21 -10.93 9.57
C GLY A 203 -19.91 -11.71 9.35
N THR A 204 -18.79 -11.04 9.05
CA THR A 204 -17.46 -11.68 9.11
C THR A 204 -17.18 -12.11 10.55
N GLU A 205 -16.89 -13.40 10.78
CA GLU A 205 -16.59 -13.91 12.13
C GLU A 205 -15.18 -13.55 12.63
N ALA A 206 -14.31 -13.10 11.71
CA ALA A 206 -12.92 -12.76 11.99
C ALA A 206 -12.77 -11.34 12.52
N ASP A 207 -11.96 -11.19 13.57
CA ASP A 207 -11.56 -9.88 14.09
C ASP A 207 -10.58 -9.16 13.15
N GLU A 208 -9.80 -9.93 12.37
CA GLU A 208 -8.78 -9.41 11.46
C GLU A 208 -8.92 -10.01 10.05
N LEU A 209 -8.76 -9.13 9.05
CA LEU A 209 -8.63 -9.50 7.65
C LEU A 209 -7.16 -9.47 7.24
N HIS A 210 -6.68 -10.54 6.62
CA HIS A 210 -5.32 -10.61 6.08
C HIS A 210 -5.33 -10.54 4.55
N VAL A 211 -4.70 -9.50 4.00
CA VAL A 211 -4.57 -9.30 2.56
C VAL A 211 -3.11 -9.49 2.16
N PHE A 212 -2.88 -10.40 1.23
CA PHE A 212 -1.56 -10.68 0.65
C PHE A 212 -1.55 -10.28 -0.82
N ASN A 213 -0.53 -9.54 -1.23
CA ASN A 213 -0.36 -9.10 -2.61
C ASN A 213 0.96 -9.64 -3.17
N PHE A 214 0.90 -10.32 -4.32
CA PHE A 214 2.11 -10.66 -5.07
C PHE A 214 2.51 -9.50 -5.98
N TYR A 215 3.65 -8.88 -5.68
CA TYR A 215 4.19 -7.82 -6.53
C TYR A 215 4.93 -8.38 -7.74
N PRO A 216 4.92 -7.66 -8.88
CA PRO A 216 5.83 -7.95 -9.97
C PRO A 216 7.28 -7.86 -9.50
N SER A 217 8.18 -8.58 -10.18
CA SER A 217 9.62 -8.46 -9.92
C SER A 217 10.11 -7.02 -10.15
N ASP A 218 11.17 -6.60 -9.45
CA ASP A 218 11.77 -5.27 -9.64
C ASP A 218 12.09 -4.97 -11.12
N LYS A 219 12.55 -5.98 -11.86
CA LYS A 219 12.86 -5.83 -13.30
C LYS A 219 11.61 -5.53 -14.12
N SER A 220 10.54 -6.29 -13.89
CA SER A 220 9.25 -6.11 -14.56
C SER A 220 8.61 -4.78 -14.18
N ASP A 221 8.55 -4.45 -12.88
CA ASP A 221 7.96 -3.20 -12.40
C ASP A 221 8.70 -1.96 -12.89
N ASN A 222 10.02 -2.04 -13.12
CA ASN A 222 10.77 -0.94 -13.72
C ASN A 222 10.37 -0.65 -15.18
N GLN A 223 9.87 -1.65 -15.90
CA GLN A 223 9.39 -1.49 -17.28
C GLN A 223 7.94 -0.99 -17.31
N ILE A 224 7.04 -1.65 -16.58
CA ILE A 224 5.59 -1.39 -16.66
C ILE A 224 5.10 -0.35 -15.63
N LYS A 225 5.86 -0.10 -14.56
CA LYS A 225 5.55 0.85 -13.47
C LYS A 225 4.19 0.60 -12.80
N LEU A 226 3.76 -0.66 -12.75
CA LEU A 226 2.46 -1.08 -12.23
C LEU A 226 2.29 -0.70 -10.75
N THR A 227 3.26 -1.06 -9.91
CA THR A 227 3.18 -0.87 -8.45
C THR A 227 3.09 0.60 -8.08
N ASN A 228 3.93 1.43 -8.70
CA ASN A 228 3.92 2.88 -8.48
C ASN A 228 2.60 3.52 -8.94
N THR A 229 2.03 3.04 -10.06
CA THR A 229 0.77 3.58 -10.58
C THR A 229 -0.42 3.18 -9.71
N ALA A 230 -0.44 1.93 -9.22
CA ALA A 230 -1.46 1.44 -8.30
C ALA A 230 -1.44 2.20 -6.96
N ILE A 231 -0.25 2.37 -6.35
CA ILE A 231 -0.08 3.14 -5.10
C ILE A 231 -0.55 4.58 -5.28
N LYS A 232 -0.16 5.27 -6.37
CA LYS A 232 -0.58 6.66 -6.63
C LYS A 232 -2.10 6.80 -6.68
N LYS A 233 -2.78 5.86 -7.36
CA LYS A 233 -4.23 5.88 -7.46
C LYS A 233 -4.87 5.61 -6.10
N LEU A 234 -4.42 4.60 -5.36
CA LEU A 234 -4.91 4.31 -4.00
C LEU A 234 -4.73 5.49 -3.06
N GLN A 235 -3.58 6.15 -3.10
CA GLN A 235 -3.33 7.33 -2.26
C GLN A 235 -4.30 8.48 -2.59
N ALA A 236 -4.66 8.65 -3.87
CA ALA A 236 -5.68 9.61 -4.28
C ALA A 236 -7.08 9.21 -3.77
N PHE A 237 -7.40 7.91 -3.70
CA PHE A 237 -8.63 7.41 -3.08
C PHE A 237 -8.65 7.64 -1.58
N HIS A 238 -7.59 7.26 -0.85
CA HIS A 238 -7.44 7.51 0.60
C HIS A 238 -7.65 8.98 0.93
N SER A 239 -7.02 9.86 0.15
CA SER A 239 -7.10 11.31 0.34
C SER A 239 -8.46 11.92 -0.01
N ALA A 240 -9.29 11.23 -0.81
CA ALA A 240 -10.61 11.70 -1.23
C ALA A 240 -11.74 11.16 -0.34
N PHE A 241 -11.61 9.92 0.14
CA PHE A 241 -12.67 9.19 0.85
C PHE A 241 -12.37 8.96 2.34
N GLY A 242 -11.14 9.18 2.79
CA GLY A 242 -10.78 9.13 4.20
C GLY A 242 -10.75 7.72 4.76
N GLU A 243 -10.16 6.79 4.02
CA GLU A 243 -10.07 5.40 4.43
C GLU A 243 -9.06 5.19 5.56
N ASP A 244 -9.36 4.21 6.42
CA ASP A 244 -8.68 3.95 7.69
C ASP A 244 -7.68 2.79 7.65
N SER A 245 -7.50 2.14 6.51
CA SER A 245 -6.71 0.90 6.39
C SER A 245 -5.92 0.84 5.09
N GLN A 246 -4.68 0.37 5.19
CA GLN A 246 -3.81 0.15 4.03
C GLN A 246 -4.31 -1.06 3.25
N ILE A 247 -4.41 -0.93 1.92
CA ILE A 247 -5.08 -1.92 1.04
C ILE A 247 -4.07 -2.72 0.22
N TYR A 248 -3.05 -2.04 -0.31
CA TYR A 248 -2.12 -2.60 -1.28
C TYR A 248 -0.69 -2.70 -0.77
N SER A 249 -0.23 -1.75 0.03
CA SER A 249 1.14 -1.56 0.46
C SER A 249 1.19 -0.88 1.83
N GLN A 250 2.20 -1.26 2.63
CA GLN A 250 2.51 -0.60 3.90
C GLN A 250 3.01 0.84 3.74
N LEU A 251 3.26 1.27 2.49
CA LEU A 251 3.65 2.64 2.14
C LEU A 251 2.44 3.58 1.97
N GLU A 252 1.21 3.06 2.01
CA GLU A 252 0.01 3.89 1.95
C GLU A 252 -0.14 4.75 3.21
N GLU A 253 -0.40 6.03 3.01
CA GLU A 253 -0.72 6.95 4.10
C GLU A 253 -2.25 7.07 4.19
N VAL A 254 -2.82 6.54 5.26
CA VAL A 254 -4.26 6.56 5.56
C VAL A 254 -4.58 7.71 6.52
N GLY A 255 -5.72 8.37 6.37
CA GLY A 255 -6.10 9.51 7.22
C GLY A 255 -7.43 10.15 6.83
N GLU A 256 -8.06 10.89 7.76
CA GLU A 256 -9.35 11.57 7.53
C GLU A 256 -9.23 12.59 6.38
N ALA A 257 -9.87 12.27 5.26
CA ALA A 257 -10.07 13.19 4.15
C ALA A 257 -11.06 14.28 4.57
N GLY A 258 -10.54 15.34 5.18
CA GLY A 258 -11.29 16.55 5.45
C GLY A 258 -10.34 17.67 5.83
N LEU A 259 -10.17 18.64 4.93
CA LEU A 259 -9.61 19.99 5.15
C LEU A 259 -8.17 20.31 4.69
N TYR A 260 -7.32 19.34 4.28
CA TYR A 260 -5.92 19.64 3.85
C TYR A 260 -5.52 19.21 2.41
N GLY A 261 -6.48 18.73 1.60
CA GLY A 261 -6.20 18.03 0.33
C GLY A 261 -5.50 18.82 -0.79
N SER A 262 -5.39 20.15 -0.73
CA SER A 262 -4.71 20.94 -1.77
C SER A 262 -3.20 20.99 -1.58
N LYS A 263 -2.69 21.18 -0.35
CA LYS A 263 -1.25 21.24 -0.06
C LYS A 263 -0.55 19.89 -0.24
N LEU A 264 -1.19 18.79 0.13
CA LEU A 264 -0.64 17.44 -0.04
C LEU A 264 -0.56 17.04 -1.53
N LYS A 265 -1.52 17.46 -2.37
CA LYS A 265 -1.47 17.21 -3.83
C LYS A 265 -0.27 17.89 -4.51
N GLU A 266 0.06 19.12 -4.11
CA GLU A 266 1.22 19.85 -4.64
C GLU A 266 2.55 19.20 -4.21
N GLU A 267 2.69 18.85 -2.93
CA GLU A 267 3.90 18.18 -2.42
C GLU A 267 4.15 16.78 -3.06
N ILE A 268 3.09 16.00 -3.29
CA ILE A 268 3.21 14.68 -3.94
C ILE A 268 3.63 14.81 -5.40
N ASN A 269 3.12 15.81 -6.14
CA ASN A 269 3.48 16.02 -7.54
C ASN A 269 4.96 16.45 -7.70
N GLU A 270 5.43 17.35 -6.84
CA GLU A 270 6.84 17.79 -6.85
C GLU A 270 7.81 16.67 -6.46
N THR A 271 7.45 15.81 -5.51
CA THR A 271 8.25 14.62 -5.15
C THR A 271 8.53 13.74 -6.37
N LEU A 272 7.52 13.55 -7.22
CA LEU A 272 7.64 12.73 -8.42
C LEU A 272 8.55 13.35 -9.48
N LEU A 273 8.56 14.69 -9.59
CA LEU A 273 9.46 15.42 -10.49
C LEU A 273 10.93 15.17 -10.11
N PHE A 274 11.26 15.25 -8.81
CA PHE A 274 12.62 14.95 -8.31
C PHE A 274 13.03 13.49 -8.53
N LEU A 275 12.11 12.54 -8.35
CA LEU A 275 12.39 11.12 -8.61
C LEU A 275 12.60 10.84 -10.11
N GLN A 276 11.88 11.54 -10.99
CA GLN A 276 12.09 11.44 -12.43
C GLN A 276 13.44 12.04 -12.83
N GLU A 277 13.78 13.24 -12.35
CA GLU A 277 15.09 13.87 -12.56
C GLU A 277 16.24 12.95 -12.12
N LEU A 278 16.10 12.27 -10.98
CA LEU A 278 17.10 11.30 -10.49
C LEU A 278 17.20 10.03 -11.37
N ARG A 279 16.07 9.53 -11.90
CA ARG A 279 16.05 8.38 -12.82
C ARG A 279 16.72 8.74 -14.15
N ASP A 280 16.41 9.90 -14.70
CA ASP A 280 17.02 10.40 -15.94
C ASP A 280 18.53 10.65 -15.73
N PHE A 281 18.91 11.21 -14.59
CA PHE A 281 20.30 11.36 -14.21
C PHE A 281 21.02 10.01 -14.11
N LYS A 282 20.40 8.99 -13.48
CA LYS A 282 20.97 7.64 -13.40
C LYS A 282 21.15 7.01 -14.78
N LYS A 283 20.18 7.17 -15.69
CA LYS A 283 20.24 6.65 -17.07
C LYS A 283 21.37 7.29 -17.87
N ASN A 284 21.51 8.61 -17.76
CA ASN A 284 22.48 9.38 -18.55
C ASN A 284 23.89 9.43 -17.92
N ASN A 285 24.02 9.20 -16.60
CA ASN A 285 25.26 9.37 -15.84
C ASN A 285 25.51 8.24 -14.81
N ILE A 286 25.47 6.98 -15.24
CA ILE A 286 25.55 5.82 -14.32
C ILE A 286 26.82 5.80 -13.45
N ASN A 287 27.97 6.18 -14.01
CA ASN A 287 29.25 6.21 -13.28
C ASN A 287 29.21 7.23 -12.13
N LYS A 288 28.69 8.43 -12.40
CA LYS A 288 28.56 9.50 -11.41
C LYS A 288 27.48 9.18 -10.37
N PHE A 289 26.39 8.52 -10.77
CA PHE A 289 25.38 8.02 -9.85
C PHE A 289 25.97 6.99 -8.86
N ASN A 290 26.77 6.04 -9.35
CA ASN A 290 27.44 5.06 -8.50
C ASN A 290 28.46 5.70 -7.55
N GLN A 291 29.19 6.73 -8.01
CA GLN A 291 30.07 7.52 -7.15
C GLN A 291 29.29 8.19 -6.00
N ILE A 292 28.17 8.85 -6.31
CA ILE A 292 27.32 9.50 -5.30
C ILE A 292 26.75 8.47 -4.32
N LYS A 293 26.28 7.31 -4.82
CA LYS A 293 25.74 6.23 -3.99
C LYS A 293 26.77 5.67 -3.00
N ASN A 294 28.05 5.70 -3.36
CA ASN A 294 29.14 5.17 -2.54
C ASN A 294 29.74 6.22 -1.58
N ILE A 295 29.20 7.44 -1.54
CA ILE A 295 29.63 8.46 -0.58
C ILE A 295 29.38 7.94 0.85
N PRO A 296 30.39 7.98 1.75
CA PRO A 296 30.21 7.54 3.13
C PRO A 296 29.11 8.31 3.85
N LYS A 297 28.36 7.61 4.71
CA LYS A 297 27.42 8.24 5.63
C LYS A 297 28.17 9.24 6.54
N LYS A 298 27.45 10.24 7.06
CA LYS A 298 28.00 11.38 7.82
C LYS A 298 28.84 12.34 6.96
N SER A 299 28.64 12.29 5.65
CA SER A 299 29.20 13.30 4.76
C SER A 299 28.62 14.67 5.10
N ARG A 300 29.50 15.68 5.13
CA ARG A 300 29.19 17.04 5.56
C ARG A 300 29.76 18.07 4.61
N ILE A 301 28.96 19.09 4.32
CA ILE A 301 29.34 20.19 3.44
C ILE A 301 28.68 21.48 3.92
N SER A 302 29.15 22.62 3.44
CA SER A 302 28.49 23.90 3.65
C SER A 302 28.37 24.69 2.38
N ARG A 303 27.29 25.47 2.27
CA ARG A 303 26.93 26.26 1.10
C ARG A 303 26.50 27.66 1.55
N LYS A 304 26.38 28.57 0.59
CA LYS A 304 25.80 29.90 0.84
C LYS A 304 24.29 29.84 0.74
N THR A 305 23.57 30.57 1.59
CA THR A 305 22.10 30.64 1.51
C THR A 305 21.64 31.19 0.14
N SER A 306 22.43 32.07 -0.48
CA SER A 306 22.15 32.63 -1.81
C SER A 306 21.98 31.61 -2.94
N ASN A 307 22.43 30.37 -2.72
CA ASN A 307 22.35 29.30 -3.72
C ASN A 307 21.15 28.36 -3.50
N VAL A 308 20.29 28.66 -2.52
CA VAL A 308 19.13 27.85 -2.17
C VAL A 308 17.87 28.47 -2.76
N ASP A 309 17.24 27.74 -3.67
CA ASP A 309 15.98 28.13 -4.29
C ASP A 309 14.81 27.49 -3.52
N SER A 310 14.51 28.04 -2.34
CA SER A 310 13.44 27.58 -1.46
C SER A 310 12.83 28.73 -0.67
N PHE A 311 11.51 28.70 -0.45
CA PHE A 311 10.80 29.65 0.41
C PHE A 311 11.14 29.49 1.90
N ILE A 312 11.85 28.42 2.26
CA ILE A 312 12.28 28.16 3.62
C ILE A 312 13.60 28.89 3.87
N ASN A 313 13.58 29.84 4.81
CA ASN A 313 14.81 30.48 5.28
C ASN A 313 15.77 29.40 5.84
N VAL A 314 17.02 29.38 5.37
CA VAL A 314 18.07 28.47 5.85
C VAL A 314 19.28 29.22 6.40
N ASP A 315 19.17 30.53 6.64
CA ASP A 315 20.25 31.35 7.16
C ASP A 315 20.76 30.80 8.49
N ASN A 316 22.09 30.64 8.54
CA ASN A 316 22.82 30.14 9.70
C ASN A 316 22.25 28.81 10.25
N ALA A 317 21.66 27.98 9.38
CA ALA A 317 21.00 26.72 9.74
C ALA A 317 21.76 25.50 9.21
N SER A 318 21.50 24.35 9.83
CA SER A 318 22.00 23.05 9.37
C SER A 318 20.85 22.09 9.11
N ILE A 319 20.86 21.48 7.93
CA ILE A 319 19.93 20.45 7.53
C ILE A 319 20.58 19.08 7.72
N THR A 320 19.88 18.14 8.37
CA THR A 320 20.41 16.81 8.70
C THR A 320 19.39 15.74 8.34
N TYR A 321 19.83 14.70 7.62
CA TYR A 321 19.04 13.49 7.40
C TYR A 321 19.50 12.38 8.34
N ILE A 322 18.58 11.86 9.14
CA ILE A 322 18.85 10.85 10.18
C ILE A 322 18.00 9.62 9.92
N LYS A 323 18.61 8.43 9.94
CA LYS A 323 17.95 7.15 9.72
C LYS A 323 18.22 6.16 10.87
N SER A 324 17.27 5.28 11.13
CA SER A 324 17.42 4.12 12.02
C SER A 324 16.97 2.85 11.30
N GLU A 325 17.38 1.67 11.76
CA GLU A 325 16.76 0.43 11.29
C GLU A 325 15.28 0.42 11.69
N GLY A 326 14.40 0.07 10.74
CA GLY A 326 12.95 0.12 10.94
C GLY A 326 12.30 1.51 10.81
N HIS A 327 13.07 2.57 10.55
CA HIS A 327 12.53 3.93 10.32
C HIS A 327 12.94 4.46 8.92
N PRO A 328 12.04 5.05 8.11
CA PRO A 328 12.36 5.57 6.77
C PRO A 328 13.39 6.72 6.80
N GLY A 329 13.50 7.39 7.95
CA GLY A 329 14.42 8.48 8.24
C GLY A 329 13.75 9.84 8.11
N VAL A 330 14.30 10.85 8.77
CA VAL A 330 13.70 12.20 8.87
C VAL A 330 14.73 13.27 8.49
N PHE A 331 14.26 14.31 7.80
CA PHE A 331 15.04 15.52 7.53
C PHE A 331 14.73 16.58 8.60
N TYR A 332 15.77 17.13 9.20
CA TYR A 332 15.63 18.20 10.18
C TYR A 332 16.36 19.46 9.74
N LYS A 333 15.72 20.62 9.90
CA LYS A 333 16.36 21.93 9.92
C LYS A 333 16.60 22.34 11.36
N THR A 334 17.84 22.67 11.72
CA THR A 334 18.13 23.34 12.99
C THR A 334 18.55 24.77 12.72
N ASP A 335 17.79 25.75 13.23
CA ASP A 335 18.02 27.18 12.98
C ASP A 335 19.10 27.80 13.89
N GLU A 336 19.37 29.09 13.71
CA GLU A 336 20.32 29.87 14.51
C GLU A 336 20.00 29.87 16.02
N ASN A 337 18.71 29.85 16.36
CA ASN A 337 18.20 29.75 17.73
C ASN A 337 18.30 28.32 18.27
N ASN A 338 18.79 27.39 17.45
CA ASN A 338 18.96 25.99 17.74
C ASN A 338 17.64 25.25 18.02
N VAL A 339 16.56 25.69 17.38
CA VAL A 339 15.27 24.99 17.34
C VAL A 339 15.27 24.01 16.16
N VAL A 340 14.78 22.79 16.41
CA VAL A 340 14.75 21.70 15.44
C VAL A 340 13.36 21.65 14.80
N HIS A 341 13.31 21.76 13.48
CA HIS A 341 12.10 21.70 12.66
C HIS A 341 12.19 20.50 11.74
N GLU A 342 11.11 19.73 11.60
CA GLU A 342 11.03 18.66 10.62
C GLU A 342 10.76 19.21 9.22
N LEU A 343 11.40 18.62 8.22
CA LEU A 343 11.22 18.97 6.82
C LEU A 343 10.60 17.81 6.05
N THR A 344 9.65 18.14 5.18
CA THR A 344 9.16 17.21 4.16
C THR A 344 10.26 16.92 3.14
N PHE A 345 10.14 15.79 2.44
CA PHE A 345 11.11 15.39 1.41
C PHE A 345 11.29 16.45 0.33
N VAL A 346 10.18 17.05 -0.15
CA VAL A 346 10.19 18.08 -1.19
C VAL A 346 10.99 19.31 -0.77
N ASN A 347 10.72 19.79 0.44
CA ASN A 347 11.39 20.95 1.01
C ASN A 347 12.88 20.68 1.21
N ALA A 348 13.23 19.49 1.72
CA ALA A 348 14.62 19.08 1.81
C ALA A 348 15.28 18.98 0.42
N ALA A 349 14.62 18.37 -0.56
CA ALA A 349 15.15 18.20 -1.92
C ALA A 349 15.40 19.54 -2.62
N LYS A 350 14.51 20.52 -2.46
CA LYS A 350 14.71 21.90 -2.94
C LYS A 350 15.93 22.55 -2.28
N ILE A 351 16.08 22.39 -0.97
CA ILE A 351 17.23 22.93 -0.22
C ILE A 351 18.56 22.27 -0.63
N PHE A 352 18.58 20.95 -0.79
CA PHE A 352 19.77 20.19 -1.22
C PHE A 352 20.09 20.34 -2.72
N LYS A 353 19.18 20.89 -3.54
CA LYS A 353 19.41 21.04 -4.98
C LYS A 353 20.60 21.96 -5.22
N ALA A 354 21.60 21.46 -5.94
CA ALA A 354 22.86 22.16 -6.23
C ALA A 354 23.26 21.97 -7.69
N THR A 355 23.94 22.98 -8.24
CA THR A 355 24.50 22.89 -9.60
C THR A 355 25.92 22.33 -9.56
N THR A 356 26.38 21.73 -10.67
CA THR A 356 27.74 21.17 -10.76
C THR A 356 28.87 22.21 -10.66
N LYS A 357 28.55 23.50 -10.81
CA LYS A 357 29.49 24.63 -10.73
C LYS A 357 29.57 25.24 -9.33
N GLU A 358 28.68 24.83 -8.43
CA GLU A 358 28.63 25.36 -7.08
C GLU A 358 29.83 24.88 -6.24
N LYS A 359 30.48 25.80 -5.53
CA LYS A 359 31.64 25.50 -4.68
C LYS A 359 31.23 25.42 -3.21
N ALA A 360 31.80 24.43 -2.52
CA ALA A 360 31.66 24.28 -1.08
C ALA A 360 32.29 25.47 -0.32
N VAL A 361 31.72 25.79 0.84
CA VAL A 361 32.22 26.79 1.78
C VAL A 361 32.78 26.08 3.02
N LYS A 362 33.64 26.78 3.79
CA LYS A 362 34.16 26.29 5.06
C LYS A 362 33.01 25.99 6.03
N LEU A 363 33.10 24.86 6.72
CA LEU A 363 32.12 24.43 7.72
C LEU A 363 32.03 25.46 8.86
N PRO A 364 30.82 25.94 9.22
CA PRO A 364 30.64 26.91 10.28
C PRO A 364 30.73 26.25 11.67
N GLU A 365 31.08 27.04 12.70
CA GLU A 365 31.25 26.55 14.07
C GLU A 365 29.95 25.99 14.67
N TYR A 366 28.79 26.55 14.28
CA TYR A 366 27.48 26.11 14.76
C TYR A 366 27.05 24.74 14.22
N HIS A 367 27.65 24.24 13.13
CA HIS A 367 27.24 22.99 12.47
C HIS A 367 27.14 21.82 13.45
N HIS A 368 28.19 21.59 14.23
CA HIS A 368 28.27 20.46 15.14
C HIS A 368 27.21 20.52 16.24
N LYS A 369 26.97 21.71 16.77
CA LYS A 369 25.96 21.95 17.81
C LYS A 369 24.55 21.68 17.27
N GLN A 370 24.26 22.18 16.07
CA GLN A 370 22.97 22.02 15.41
C GLN A 370 22.69 20.55 15.02
N VAL A 371 23.64 19.87 14.38
CA VAL A 371 23.52 18.44 14.03
C VAL A 371 23.34 17.56 15.27
N SER A 372 24.06 17.87 16.37
CA SER A 372 23.90 17.12 17.63
C SER A 372 22.51 17.30 18.24
N LYS A 373 21.91 18.50 18.10
CA LYS A 373 20.53 18.75 18.55
C LYS A 373 19.51 17.99 17.72
N ALA A 374 19.63 17.97 16.40
CA ALA A 374 18.78 17.14 15.54
C ALA A 374 18.88 15.64 15.90
N LEU A 375 20.09 15.14 16.17
CA LEU A 375 20.29 13.76 16.61
C LEU A 375 19.67 13.46 17.97
N THR A 376 19.76 14.40 18.91
CA THR A 376 19.13 14.26 20.23
C THR A 376 17.61 14.28 20.10
N HIS A 377 17.07 15.17 19.29
CA HIS A 377 15.64 15.26 18.99
C HIS A 377 15.12 13.97 18.36
N PHE A 378 15.81 13.42 17.35
CA PHE A 378 15.47 12.13 16.74
C PHE A 378 15.50 10.98 17.76
N LYS A 379 16.51 10.93 18.64
CA LYS A 379 16.59 9.90 19.71
C LYS A 379 15.44 10.02 20.69
N THR A 380 15.06 11.24 21.07
CA THR A 380 13.92 11.49 21.96
C THR A 380 12.62 11.05 21.30
N ILE A 381 12.40 11.38 20.03
CA ILE A 381 11.23 10.93 19.27
C ILE A 381 11.22 9.41 19.12
N ALA A 382 12.32 8.78 18.72
CA ALA A 382 12.42 7.34 18.57
C ALA A 382 12.18 6.60 19.90
N LYS A 383 12.72 7.12 21.01
CA LYS A 383 12.46 6.62 22.36
C LYS A 383 10.99 6.82 22.77
N ASN A 384 10.39 7.95 22.40
CA ASN A 384 8.97 8.23 22.64
C ASN A 384 8.04 7.35 21.79
N ILE A 385 8.48 6.93 20.60
CA ILE A 385 7.81 5.95 19.73
C ILE A 385 7.91 4.54 20.33
N GLU A 386 9.07 4.16 20.89
CA GLU A 386 9.23 2.92 21.67
C GLU A 386 8.36 2.89 22.93
N THR A 387 8.10 4.05 23.55
CA THR A 387 7.20 4.20 24.69
C THR A 387 5.76 4.62 24.33
N LYS A 388 5.41 4.65 23.04
CA LYS A 388 4.11 5.05 22.44
C LYS A 388 3.25 6.00 23.29
N ASN A 389 3.43 7.32 23.12
CA ASN A 389 2.43 8.34 23.46
C ASN A 389 2.22 9.29 22.27
N VAL A 390 0.97 9.48 21.82
CA VAL A 390 0.56 10.49 20.83
C VAL A 390 0.92 11.89 21.32
N THR A 391 1.56 12.71 20.47
CA THR A 391 1.86 14.10 20.79
C THR A 391 0.59 14.96 20.84
N LYS A 392 0.51 15.89 21.81
CA LYS A 392 -0.64 16.81 22.03
C LYS A 392 -1.08 17.62 20.79
N ALA A 393 -0.24 17.72 19.76
CA ALA A 393 -0.53 18.41 18.51
C ALA A 393 -1.50 17.67 17.58
N GLN A 394 -1.60 16.34 17.68
CA GLN A 394 -2.44 15.49 16.82
C GLN A 394 -3.83 15.18 17.39
N LEU A 395 -4.14 15.66 18.60
CA LEU A 395 -5.42 15.41 19.25
C LEU A 395 -6.52 16.34 18.74
N SER A 396 -7.68 15.77 18.46
CA SER A 396 -8.92 16.50 18.13
C SER A 396 -9.34 17.42 19.29
N ALA A 397 -10.18 18.42 18.99
CA ALA A 397 -10.71 19.33 20.01
C ALA A 397 -11.51 18.61 21.10
N THR A 398 -12.16 17.49 20.75
CA THR A 398 -12.90 16.64 21.69
C THR A 398 -11.94 15.86 22.60
N GLU A 399 -10.90 15.24 22.04
CA GLU A 399 -9.89 14.52 22.82
C GLU A 399 -9.17 15.44 23.78
N LYS A 400 -8.80 16.65 23.35
CA LYS A 400 -8.19 17.65 24.24
C LYS A 400 -9.08 18.00 25.43
N LYS A 401 -10.39 18.18 25.21
CA LYS A 401 -11.36 18.47 26.30
C LYS A 401 -11.50 17.30 27.27
N VAL A 402 -11.62 16.08 26.74
CA VAL A 402 -11.77 14.86 27.54
C VAL A 402 -10.51 14.57 28.35
N ILE A 403 -9.33 14.77 27.76
CA ILE A 403 -8.04 14.62 28.45
C ILE A 403 -7.95 15.57 29.64
N THR A 404 -8.28 16.85 29.47
CA THR A 404 -8.27 17.82 30.58
C THR A 404 -9.23 17.41 31.70
N GLN A 405 -10.41 16.89 31.34
CA GLN A 405 -11.39 16.40 32.31
C GLN A 405 -10.90 15.12 33.02
N LEU A 406 -10.31 14.17 32.30
CA LEU A 406 -9.74 12.96 32.88
C LEU A 406 -8.56 13.28 33.81
N GLU A 407 -7.63 14.15 33.41
CA GLU A 407 -6.49 14.59 34.24
C GLU A 407 -6.99 15.20 35.57
N PHE A 408 -8.04 16.03 35.50
CA PHE A 408 -8.71 16.55 36.69
C PHE A 408 -9.29 15.44 37.57
N PHE A 409 -10.10 14.53 37.01
CA PHE A 409 -10.74 13.47 37.80
C PHE A 409 -9.75 12.44 38.36
N ILE A 410 -8.64 12.17 37.67
CA ILE A 410 -7.53 11.34 38.18
C ILE A 410 -6.89 11.98 39.43
N SER A 411 -6.78 13.31 39.45
CA SER A 411 -6.18 14.04 40.58
C SER A 411 -7.05 14.03 41.85
N VAL A 412 -8.37 13.91 41.70
CA VAL A 412 -9.33 13.96 42.82
C VAL A 412 -9.84 12.57 43.23
N ALA A 413 -9.65 11.52 42.42
CA ALA A 413 -10.11 10.17 42.71
C ALA A 413 -9.43 9.57 43.97
N GLU A 414 -10.24 9.23 44.98
CA GLU A 414 -9.76 8.57 46.22
C GLU A 414 -9.62 7.04 46.06
N ASN A 415 -10.46 6.43 45.21
CA ASN A 415 -10.41 5.00 44.98
C ASN A 415 -9.29 4.64 43.99
N GLU A 416 -8.23 4.00 44.50
CA GLU A 416 -7.04 3.60 43.71
C GLU A 416 -7.37 2.69 42.52
N PHE A 417 -8.40 1.83 42.62
CA PHE A 417 -8.82 0.99 41.50
C PHE A 417 -9.43 1.83 40.37
N ILE A 418 -10.34 2.75 40.71
CA ILE A 418 -11.00 3.61 39.70
C ILE A 418 -10.01 4.59 39.09
N LYS A 419 -9.12 5.16 39.91
CA LYS A 419 -8.02 6.02 39.46
C LYS A 419 -7.12 5.34 38.43
N HIS A 420 -6.79 4.07 38.66
CA HIS A 420 -6.02 3.28 37.69
C HIS A 420 -6.80 3.03 36.39
N GLN A 421 -8.12 2.85 36.44
CA GLN A 421 -8.95 2.71 35.25
C GLN A 421 -9.08 4.03 34.46
N LEU A 422 -9.15 5.17 35.14
CA LEU A 422 -9.12 6.50 34.50
C LEU A 422 -7.76 6.76 33.84
N GLN A 423 -6.66 6.38 34.49
CA GLN A 423 -5.31 6.47 33.91
C GLN A 423 -5.17 5.57 32.68
N ARG A 424 -5.74 4.36 32.70
CA ARG A 424 -5.80 3.49 31.52
C ARG A 424 -6.63 4.09 30.39
N ALA A 425 -7.78 4.68 30.70
CA ALA A 425 -8.59 5.38 29.71
C ALA A 425 -7.81 6.52 29.07
N LEU A 426 -7.08 7.31 29.87
CA LEU A 426 -6.19 8.37 29.39
C LEU A 426 -5.10 7.81 28.45
N ASP A 427 -4.45 6.71 28.85
CA ASP A 427 -3.42 6.05 28.05
C ASP A 427 -3.97 5.50 26.72
N GLU A 428 -5.18 4.93 26.69
CA GLU A 428 -5.81 4.43 25.47
C GLU A 428 -6.21 5.55 24.49
N ILE A 429 -6.61 6.72 25.02
CA ILE A 429 -6.83 7.93 24.22
C ILE A 429 -5.50 8.41 23.62
N TYR A 430 -4.41 8.41 24.40
CA TYR A 430 -3.07 8.73 23.89
C TYR A 430 -2.46 7.66 22.99
N LYS A 431 -3.01 6.45 22.90
CA LYS A 431 -2.57 5.42 21.93
C LYS A 431 -3.39 5.44 20.65
N GLY A 432 -4.50 6.19 20.60
CA GLY A 432 -5.46 6.14 19.50
C GLY A 432 -6.11 4.76 19.31
N SER A 433 -5.98 3.87 20.29
CA SER A 433 -6.40 2.46 20.20
C SER A 433 -7.90 2.29 20.41
N HIS A 434 -8.59 3.25 21.05
CA HIS A 434 -10.04 3.24 21.26
C HIS A 434 -10.71 4.53 20.77
N ARG A 435 -10.99 4.61 19.46
CA ARG A 435 -11.54 5.81 18.78
C ARG A 435 -12.93 6.25 19.29
N GLN A 436 -13.72 5.36 19.90
CA GLN A 436 -15.05 5.71 20.45
C GLN A 436 -15.01 6.22 21.90
N LEU A 437 -13.91 5.98 22.63
CA LEU A 437 -13.78 6.33 24.05
C LEU A 437 -13.84 7.85 24.30
N PRO A 438 -13.14 8.72 23.54
CA PRO A 438 -13.26 10.17 23.70
C PRO A 438 -14.70 10.68 23.53
N ASN A 439 -15.44 10.15 22.54
CA ASN A 439 -16.81 10.59 22.27
C ASN A 439 -17.79 10.13 23.36
N LYS A 440 -17.63 8.91 23.90
CA LYS A 440 -18.45 8.42 25.02
C LYS A 440 -18.19 9.22 26.30
N LEU A 441 -16.93 9.49 26.62
CA LEU A 441 -16.55 10.31 27.77
C LEU A 441 -17.04 11.74 27.63
N ASN A 442 -16.88 12.37 26.46
CA ASN A 442 -17.39 13.73 26.23
C ASN A 442 -18.93 13.80 26.32
N LYS A 443 -19.64 12.77 25.87
CA LYS A 443 -21.10 12.68 26.02
C LYS A 443 -21.49 12.56 27.48
N PHE A 444 -20.83 11.70 28.24
CA PHE A 444 -21.02 11.54 29.68
C PHE A 444 -20.79 12.86 30.43
N PHE A 445 -19.64 13.52 30.21
CA PHE A 445 -19.31 14.78 30.89
C PHE A 445 -20.24 15.94 30.52
N LYS A 446 -20.95 15.87 29.39
CA LYS A 446 -21.99 16.84 29.01
C LYS A 446 -23.35 16.54 29.63
N SER A 447 -23.69 15.26 29.81
CA SER A 447 -24.98 14.84 30.36
C SER A 447 -24.98 14.72 31.89
N ASN A 448 -23.80 14.66 32.51
CA ASN A 448 -23.67 14.56 33.95
C ASN A 448 -24.05 15.88 34.65
N THR A 449 -25.02 15.81 35.56
CA THR A 449 -25.51 16.94 36.37
C THR A 449 -25.01 16.90 37.82
N GLU A 450 -24.21 15.89 38.19
CA GLU A 450 -23.66 15.72 39.53
C GLU A 450 -22.46 16.65 39.77
N ASN A 451 -22.47 17.32 40.92
CA ASN A 451 -21.49 18.34 41.30
C ASN A 451 -20.41 17.80 42.26
N ASP A 452 -20.64 16.64 42.88
CA ASP A 452 -19.66 15.99 43.75
C ASP A 452 -18.59 15.25 42.91
N PRO A 453 -17.31 15.68 42.95
CA PRO A 453 -16.25 15.08 42.13
C PRO A 453 -16.05 13.58 42.35
N GLN A 454 -16.28 13.05 43.56
CA GLN A 454 -16.13 11.62 43.82
C GLN A 454 -17.25 10.80 43.17
N LYS A 455 -18.49 11.29 43.24
CA LYS A 455 -19.61 10.62 42.57
C LYS A 455 -19.47 10.66 41.05
N VAL A 456 -18.91 11.74 40.50
CA VAL A 456 -18.60 11.80 39.07
C VAL A 456 -17.56 10.75 38.67
N VAL A 457 -16.50 10.56 39.48
CA VAL A 457 -15.49 9.51 39.27
C VAL A 457 -16.12 8.11 39.25
N GLU A 458 -17.03 7.81 40.19
CA GLU A 458 -17.74 6.53 40.25
C GLU A 458 -18.69 6.33 39.07
N ASN A 459 -19.40 7.38 38.64
CA ASN A 459 -20.34 7.32 37.52
C ASN A 459 -19.60 7.14 36.17
N VAL A 460 -18.47 7.84 35.96
CA VAL A 460 -17.60 7.63 34.77
C VAL A 460 -17.18 6.16 34.70
N PHE A 461 -16.79 5.58 35.84
CA PHE A 461 -16.38 4.19 35.88
C PHE A 461 -17.54 3.25 35.54
N ASN A 462 -18.69 3.39 36.21
CA ASN A 462 -19.81 2.45 36.06
C ASN A 462 -20.50 2.54 34.69
N GLU A 463 -20.65 3.76 34.14
CA GLU A 463 -21.40 3.97 32.90
C GLU A 463 -20.52 3.89 31.65
N VAL A 464 -19.24 4.23 31.75
CA VAL A 464 -18.34 4.32 30.58
C VAL A 464 -17.25 3.26 30.63
N LEU A 465 -16.46 3.20 31.71
CA LEU A 465 -15.22 2.40 31.72
C LEU A 465 -15.44 0.91 32.02
N LYS A 466 -16.43 0.55 32.85
CA LYS A 466 -16.72 -0.83 33.26
C LYS A 466 -17.13 -1.72 32.08
N SER A 467 -17.73 -1.13 31.06
CA SER A 467 -18.11 -1.83 29.81
C SER A 467 -16.95 -2.03 28.84
N MET A 468 -15.80 -1.40 29.09
CA MET A 468 -14.62 -1.49 28.23
C MET A 468 -13.59 -2.43 28.88
N ASN A 469 -13.50 -3.66 28.37
CA ASN A 469 -12.52 -4.65 28.82
C ASN A 469 -11.10 -4.25 28.40
N PHE A 470 -10.45 -3.37 29.15
CA PHE A 470 -9.02 -3.06 28.96
C PHE A 470 -8.19 -4.29 29.34
N SER A 471 -7.70 -5.06 28.37
CA SER A 471 -6.94 -6.31 28.62
C SER A 471 -5.65 -6.07 29.42
N ASP A 472 -5.41 -6.89 30.45
CA ASP A 472 -4.22 -6.83 31.31
C ASP A 472 -2.97 -7.39 30.62
N THR A 473 -2.24 -6.53 29.89
CA THR A 473 -0.97 -6.90 29.23
C THR A 473 0.26 -6.47 30.04
N ALA A 474 0.37 -6.96 31.27
CA ALA A 474 1.57 -6.76 32.11
C ALA A 474 2.77 -7.66 31.71
N ARG A 475 2.66 -8.54 30.71
CA ARG A 475 3.68 -9.56 30.39
C ARG A 475 4.65 -9.25 29.23
N ILE A 476 4.56 -8.10 28.56
CA ILE A 476 5.38 -7.79 27.35
C ILE A 476 6.65 -6.97 27.67
N LYS A 477 7.09 -6.89 28.94
CA LYS A 477 8.26 -6.07 29.31
C LYS A 477 9.62 -6.71 28.99
N GLN A 478 9.71 -8.01 28.73
CA GLN A 478 11.01 -8.70 28.62
C GLN A 478 11.51 -9.03 27.20
N GLN A 479 10.76 -8.73 26.13
CA GLN A 479 11.16 -9.10 24.75
C GLN A 479 11.30 -7.92 23.77
N ARG A 480 11.17 -6.66 24.24
CA ARG A 480 11.17 -5.46 23.36
C ARG A 480 12.47 -4.67 23.32
N ALA A 481 13.56 -5.16 23.92
CA ALA A 481 14.87 -4.55 23.76
C ALA A 481 15.55 -5.08 22.48
N SER A 482 15.13 -4.62 21.29
CA SER A 482 15.99 -4.62 20.07
C SER A 482 15.39 -3.99 18.80
N LEU A 483 14.19 -3.39 18.83
CA LEU A 483 13.52 -2.98 17.57
C LEU A 483 13.94 -1.62 16.98
N PHE A 484 14.84 -0.85 17.62
CA PHE A 484 15.52 0.28 16.96
C PHE A 484 17.01 0.25 17.28
N SER A 485 17.84 0.00 16.27
CA SER A 485 19.29 0.11 16.40
C SER A 485 19.76 1.58 16.46
N LYS A 486 21.07 1.80 16.67
CA LYS A 486 21.64 3.13 16.91
C LYS A 486 21.34 4.08 15.72
N PRO A 487 20.74 5.26 15.95
CA PRO A 487 20.44 6.21 14.87
C PRO A 487 21.73 6.68 14.18
N GLN A 488 21.66 6.77 12.86
CA GLN A 488 22.76 7.13 11.98
C GLN A 488 22.45 8.41 11.22
N ILE A 489 23.36 9.38 11.32
CA ILE A 489 23.35 10.55 10.42
C ILE A 489 23.81 10.08 9.05
N VAL A 490 22.99 10.31 8.04
CA VAL A 490 23.28 9.93 6.65
C VAL A 490 24.03 11.07 5.96
N ILE A 491 23.49 12.28 6.00
CA ILE A 491 24.09 13.50 5.42
C ILE A 491 23.72 14.72 6.26
N SER A 492 24.60 15.72 6.28
CA SER A 492 24.34 17.02 6.93
C SER A 492 24.93 18.17 6.12
N GLU A 493 24.19 19.26 5.95
CA GLU A 493 24.59 20.43 5.17
C GLU A 493 24.29 21.71 5.93
N SER A 494 25.24 22.63 6.00
CA SER A 494 25.04 23.93 6.66
C SER A 494 25.01 25.07 5.65
N TYR A 495 24.16 26.05 5.91
CA TYR A 495 23.98 27.21 5.05
C TYR A 495 24.44 28.45 5.79
N ILE A 496 25.31 29.21 5.12
CA ILE A 496 25.94 30.41 5.65
C ILE A 496 25.33 31.59 4.92
N GLU A 497 24.83 32.56 5.69
CA GLU A 497 24.32 33.82 5.15
C GLU A 497 25.43 34.55 4.38
N ALA A 498 25.11 35.08 3.21
CA ALA A 498 26.04 35.92 2.47
C ALA A 498 26.08 37.29 3.15
N LYS A 499 27.21 37.60 3.81
CA LYS A 499 27.50 38.96 4.29
C LYS A 499 27.50 39.99 3.17
#